data_AF-A0A7X1H2V0-F1
#
_entry.id   AF-A0A7X1H2V0-F1
#
_cell.length_a   1.000
_cell.length_b   1.000
_cell.length_c   1.000
_cell.angle_alpha   90.00
_cell.angle_beta   90.00
_cell.angle_gamma   90.00
#
_symmetry.space_group_name_H-M   'P 1'
#
loop_
_entity.id
_entity.type
_entity.pdbx_description
1 polymer ?
#
loop_
_entity_poly.entity_id
_entity_poly.type
_entity_poly.pdbx_seq_one_letter_code
_entity_poly.pdbx_strand_id
1 'polypeptide(L)' 'MAYTPELSQQQSCTLRRIAWALNMPMTKAMNTVFNYVSKAVDNNKICKSCRDNTRCVDCVFNPENQAKEVT' A
#
# COMPACT_ATOMS: atom_id res chain seq x y z
N MET A 1 -0.41 5.58 -15.68
CA MET A 1 -0.31 4.15 -15.99
C MET A 1 0.15 3.44 -14.73
N ALA A 2 -0.53 2.38 -14.27
CA ALA A 2 -0.04 1.61 -13.14
C ALA A 2 1.04 0.65 -13.64
N TYR A 3 2.30 0.92 -13.31
CA TYR A 3 3.41 0.02 -13.64
C TYR A 3 3.33 -1.23 -12.77
N THR A 4 3.45 -2.42 -13.36
CA THR A 4 3.61 -3.65 -12.57
C THR A 4 4.97 -3.60 -11.89
N PRO A 5 5.03 -3.60 -10.55
CA PRO A 5 6.32 -3.58 -9.87
C PRO A 5 7.05 -4.90 -10.16
N GLU A 6 8.30 -4.79 -10.61
CA GLU A 6 9.19 -5.95 -10.71
C GLU A 6 9.64 -6.34 -9.30
N LEU A 7 9.47 -7.62 -8.98
CA LEU A 7 9.90 -8.19 -7.71
C LEU A 7 11.18 -8.98 -7.92
N SER A 8 12.13 -8.81 -7.01
CA SER A 8 13.28 -9.72 -6.95
C SER A 8 12.82 -11.15 -6.64
N GLN A 9 13.69 -12.13 -6.90
CA GLN A 9 13.40 -13.52 -6.56
C GLN A 9 13.09 -13.69 -5.06
N GLN A 10 13.81 -12.98 -4.20
CA GLN A 10 13.60 -13.00 -2.75
C GLN A 10 12.23 -12.42 -2.38
N GLN A 11 11.88 -11.25 -2.92
CA GLN A 11 10.57 -10.62 -2.68
C GLN A 11 9.42 -11.50 -3.16
N SER A 12 9.58 -12.14 -4.32
CA SER A 12 8.61 -13.08 -4.88
C SER A 12 8.39 -14.30 -3.97
N CYS A 13 9.47 -14.87 -3.42
CA CYS A 13 9.39 -15.96 -2.45
C CYS A 13 8.67 -15.54 -1.16
N THR A 14 8.98 -14.35 -0.63
CA THR A 14 8.31 -13.81 0.56
C THR A 14 6.82 -13.61 0.33
N LEU A 15 6.44 -12.95 -0.77
CA LEU A 15 5.04 -12.72 -1.13
C LEU A 15 4.27 -14.03 -1.30
N ARG A 16 4.90 -15.05 -1.91
CA ARG A 16 4.28 -16.38 -2.07
C ARG A 16 3.95 -17.04 -0.74
N ARG A 17 4.86 -16.95 0.24
CA ARG A 17 4.64 -17.49 1.59
C ARG A 17 3.47 -16.78 2.29
N ILE A 18 3.39 -15.46 2.16
CA ILE A 18 2.26 -14.66 2.67
C ILE A 18 0.96 -15.09 1.97
N ALA A 19 0.98 -15.24 0.66
CA ALA A 19 -0.18 -15.64 -0.14
C ALA A 19 -0.72 -17.01 0.27
N TRP A 20 0.16 -17.98 0.55
CA TRP A 20 -0.21 -19.29 1.10
C TRP A 20 -0.83 -19.18 2.49
N ALA A 21 -0.22 -18.41 3.39
CA ALA A 21 -0.74 -18.21 4.75
C ALA A 21 -2.14 -17.57 4.77
N LEU A 22 -2.40 -16.68 3.82
CA LEU A 22 -3.69 -16.00 3.65
C LEU A 22 -4.66 -16.76 2.72
N ASN A 23 -4.27 -17.93 2.21
CA ASN A 23 -5.04 -18.74 1.26
C ASN A 23 -5.58 -17.93 0.05
N MET A 24 -4.72 -17.15 -0.61
CA MET A 24 -5.10 -16.31 -1.76
C MET A 24 -4.02 -16.25 -2.84
N PRO A 25 -4.36 -15.86 -4.08
CA PRO A 25 -3.36 -15.62 -5.13
C PRO A 25 -2.37 -14.50 -4.76
N MET A 26 -1.12 -14.60 -5.23
CA MET A 26 -0.06 -13.62 -4.94
C MET A 26 -0.43 -12.17 -5.30
N THR A 27 -1.19 -11.96 -6.38
CA THR A 27 -1.64 -10.62 -6.79
C THR A 27 -2.60 -10.01 -5.77
N LYS A 28 -3.55 -10.79 -5.25
CA LYS A 28 -4.44 -10.34 -4.15
C LYS A 28 -3.65 -10.13 -2.87
N ALA A 29 -2.73 -11.03 -2.54
CA ALA A 29 -1.86 -10.87 -1.38
C ALA A 29 -1.04 -9.58 -1.46
N MET A 30 -0.53 -9.21 -2.63
CA MET A 30 0.20 -7.95 -2.82
C MET A 30 -0.65 -6.74 -2.50
N ASN A 31 -1.88 -6.68 -3.02
CA ASN A 31 -2.81 -5.59 -2.73
C ASN A 31 -3.12 -5.52 -1.22
N THR A 32 -3.32 -6.67 -0.57
CA THR A 32 -3.53 -6.75 0.87
C THR A 32 -2.32 -6.24 1.65
N VAL A 33 -1.10 -6.56 1.22
CA VAL A 33 0.13 -6.05 1.83
C VAL A 33 0.21 -4.53 1.70
N PHE A 34 -0.08 -3.96 0.53
CA PHE A 34 -0.10 -2.50 0.36
C PHE A 34 -1.13 -1.82 1.27
N ASN A 35 -2.33 -2.39 1.38
CA ASN A 35 -3.38 -1.88 2.27
C ASN A 35 -3.03 -2.02 3.75
N TYR A 36 -2.29 -3.06 4.13
CA TYR A 36 -1.83 -3.23 5.49
C TYR A 36 -0.70 -2.24 5.82
N VAL A 37 0.29 -2.16 4.93
CA VAL A 37 1.42 -1.24 5.09
C VAL A 37 0.93 0.20 5.15
N SER A 38 -0.05 0.59 4.32
CA SER A 38 -0.59 1.96 4.36
C SER A 38 -1.21 2.34 5.70
N LYS A 39 -1.68 1.36 6.49
CA LYS A 39 -2.21 1.58 7.84
C LYS A 39 -1.14 1.51 8.93
N ALA A 40 -0.02 0.84 8.68
CA ALA A 40 1.03 0.59 9.66
C ALA A 40 2.16 1.64 9.66
N VAL A 41 2.26 2.46 8.60
CA VAL A 41 3.30 3.48 8.43
C VAL A 41 2.87 4.85 8.96
N ASP A 42 3.84 5.74 9.17
CA ASP A 42 3.56 7.15 9.49
C ASP A 42 3.08 7.90 8.24
N ASN A 43 1.76 8.08 8.16
CA ASN A 43 1.09 8.75 7.06
C ASN A 43 1.56 10.20 6.86
N ASN A 44 1.84 10.93 7.95
CA ASN A 44 2.33 12.31 7.87
C ASN A 44 3.71 12.36 7.23
N LYS A 45 4.60 11.43 7.59
CA LYS A 45 5.95 11.35 7.00
C LYS A 45 5.91 11.05 5.51
N ILE A 46 5.01 10.15 5.08
CA ILE A 46 4.83 9.81 3.67
C ILE A 46 4.25 11.02 2.91
N CYS A 47 3.16 11.61 3.42
CA CYS A 47 2.50 12.75 2.77
C CYS A 47 3.46 13.93 2.58
N LYS A 48 4.27 14.27 3.59
CA LYS A 48 5.28 15.34 3.51
C LYS A 48 6.39 15.07 2.49
N SER A 49 6.69 13.80 2.23
CA SER A 49 7.73 13.38 1.28
C SER A 49 7.17 13.13 -0.13
N CYS A 50 5.85 13.18 -0.30
CA CYS A 50 5.19 12.96 -1.58
C CYS A 50 5.59 14.03 -2.60
N ARG A 51 5.81 13.61 -3.85
CA ARG A 51 6.20 14.50 -4.96
C ARG A 51 5.09 14.72 -5.97
N ASP A 52 3.93 14.10 -5.76
CA ASP A 52 2.76 14.21 -6.63
C ASP A 52 1.56 14.68 -5.83
N ASN A 53 1.18 15.94 -6.05
CA ASN A 53 0.03 16.57 -5.41
C ASN A 53 -1.24 16.51 -6.26
N THR A 54 -1.20 15.89 -7.45
CA THR A 54 -2.36 15.82 -8.36
C THR A 54 -3.45 14.87 -7.87
N ARG A 55 -3.12 14.00 -6.90
CA ARG A 55 -4.00 12.95 -6.34
C ARG A 55 -4.18 13.07 -4.82
N CYS A 56 -3.99 14.26 -4.24
CA CYS A 56 -4.18 14.44 -2.81
C CYS A 56 -5.63 14.23 -2.36
N VAL A 57 -6.60 14.43 -3.24
CA VAL A 57 -8.04 14.28 -2.96
C VAL A 57 -8.39 12.84 -2.56
N ASP A 58 -7.80 11.85 -3.23
CA ASP A 58 -8.04 10.42 -3.05
C ASP A 58 -6.86 9.67 -2.39
N CYS A 59 -5.86 10.40 -1.88
CA CYS A 59 -4.68 9.81 -1.25
C CYS A 59 -4.99 9.30 0.17
N VAL A 60 -4.67 8.01 0.42
CA VAL A 60 -4.84 7.35 1.73
C VAL A 60 -3.91 7.90 2.82
N PHE A 61 -2.82 8.55 2.43
CA PHE A 61 -1.84 9.13 3.34
C PHE A 61 -2.13 10.59 3.69
N ASN A 62 -3.10 11.23 3.03
CA ASN A 62 -3.44 12.63 3.29
C ASN A 62 -4.14 12.76 4.65
N PRO A 63 -3.61 13.54 5.61
CA PRO A 63 -4.22 13.73 6.93
C PRO A 63 -5.65 14.27 6.88
N GLU A 64 -5.99 15.10 5.88
CA GLU A 64 -7.33 15.65 5.71
C GLU A 64 -8.38 14.58 5.37
N ASN A 65 -7.94 13.47 4.75
CA ASN A 65 -8.80 12.35 4.39
C ASN A 65 -8.98 11.38 5.56
N GLN A 66 -7.99 11.26 6.46
CA GLN A 66 -8.08 10.36 7.61
C GLN A 66 -9.05 10.87 8.68
N ALA A 67 -9.20 12.19 8.82
CA ALA A 67 -10.17 12.80 9.73
C ALA A 67 -11.63 12.51 9.35
N LYS A 68 -11.89 12.09 8.10
CA LYS A 68 -13.25 11.85 7.57
C LYS A 68 -13.76 10.42 7.75
N GLU A 69 -12.89 9.44 8.03
CA GLU A 69 -13.28 8.04 8.20
C GLU A 69 -13.78 7.70 9.62
N VAL A 70 -13.72 8.66 10.56
CA VAL A 70 -14.13 8.48 11.97
C VAL A 70 -15.46 9.20 12.28
N THR A 71 -16.19 9.67 11.26
CA THR A 71 -17.55 10.24 11.38
C THR A 71 -18.55 9.38 10.63
#